data_AF-A0A7C8V247-F1
#
_entry.id   AF-A0A7C8V247-F1
#
_cell.length_a   1.000
_cell.length_b   1.000
_cell.length_c   1.000
_cell.angle_alpha   90.00
_cell.angle_beta   90.00
_cell.angle_gamma   90.00
#
_symmetry.space_group_name_H-M   'P 1'
#
loop_
_entity.id
_entity.type
_entity.pdbx_description
1 polymer ?
#
loop_
_entity_poly.entity_id
_entity_poly.type
_entity_poly.pdbx_seq_one_letter_code
_entity_poly.pdbx_strand_id
1 'polypeptide(L)'
;MSLPVYAYSFILPMSNYVQLAILVYSNLWAFILHDSREQAHTVHHKNMNFNFGQFCSLWDRLGGTYVDPRKFLKAESIGNPLTRTK
;
A
#
# COMPACT_ATOMS: atom_id res chain seq x y z
N MET A 1 4.39 4.92 13.89
CA MET A 1 5.36 3.89 13.48
C MET A 1 6.73 4.05 14.19
N SER A 2 6.80 4.50 15.44
CA SER A 2 8.09 4.80 16.11
C SER A 2 8.51 3.75 17.14
N LEU A 3 7.56 3.05 17.77
CA LEU A 3 7.84 2.13 18.87
C LEU A 3 8.78 0.97 18.48
N PRO A 4 8.66 0.31 17.31
CA PRO A 4 9.59 -0.74 16.91
C PRO A 4 11.02 -0.22 16.65
N VAL A 5 11.15 1.00 16.11
CA VAL A 5 12.46 1.60 15.78
C VAL A 5 13.27 1.88 17.04
N TYR A 6 12.62 2.40 18.08
CA TYR A 6 13.29 2.63 19.36
C TYR A 6 13.52 1.33 20.13
N ALA A 7 12.57 0.38 20.08
CA ALA A 7 12.70 -0.92 20.73
C ALA A 7 13.92 -1.73 20.23
N TYR A 8 14.23 -1.65 18.94
CA TYR A 8 15.39 -2.33 18.34
C TYR A 8 16.73 -1.94 18.98
N SER A 9 16.85 -0.70 19.46
CA SER A 9 18.07 -0.17 20.07
C SER A 9 18.40 -0.79 21.44
N PHE A 10 17.42 -1.46 22.06
CA PHE A 10 17.63 -2.24 23.29
C PHE A 10 18.09 -3.67 23.01
N ILE A 11 17.86 -4.19 21.80
CA ILE A 11 18.27 -5.54 21.38
C ILE A 11 19.67 -5.49 20.77
N LEU A 12 19.97 -4.48 19.96
CA LEU A 12 21.28 -4.28 19.33
C LEU A 12 21.77 -2.85 19.57
N PRO A 13 22.97 -2.64 20.15
CA PRO A 13 23.52 -1.31 20.36
C PRO A 13 23.77 -0.64 19.02
N MET A 14 23.11 0.49 18.79
CA MET A 14 23.13 1.22 17.53
C MET A 14 23.42 2.70 17.77
N SER A 15 24.25 3.30 16.91
CA SER A 15 24.60 4.72 16.99
C SER A 15 23.38 5.64 16.76
N ASN A 16 23.36 6.78 17.44
CA ASN A 16 22.31 7.80 17.31
C ASN A 16 22.07 8.24 15.86
N TYR A 17 23.13 8.26 15.03
CA TYR A 17 23.04 8.60 13.61
C TYR A 17 22.26 7.54 12.81
N VAL A 18 22.47 6.26 13.12
CA VAL A 18 21.80 5.15 12.42
C VAL A 18 20.33 5.09 12.84
N GLN A 19 20.00 5.36 14.10
CA GLN A 19 18.62 5.51 14.56
C GLN A 19 17.89 6.62 13.78
N LEU A 20 18.52 7.79 13.64
CA LEU A 20 17.93 8.90 12.90
C LEU A 20 17.73 8.54 11.42
N ALA A 21 18.72 7.89 10.79
CA ALA A 21 18.62 7.48 9.38
C ALA A 21 17.46 6.50 9.15
N ILE A 22 17.33 5.47 10.00
CA ILE A 22 16.24 4.49 9.91
C ILE A 22 14.88 5.15 10.19
N LEU A 23 14.81 6.07 11.14
CA LEU A 23 13.59 6.81 11.44
C LEU A 23 13.15 7.63 10.22
N VAL A 24 14.06 8.42 9.61
CA VAL A 24 13.75 9.23 8.42
C VAL A 24 13.34 8.33 7.25
N TYR A 25 14.10 7.27 6.98
CA TYR A 25 13.78 6.30 5.93
C TYR A 25 12.39 5.68 6.12
N SER A 26 12.08 5.22 7.34
CA SER A 26 10.81 4.56 7.65
C SER A 26 9.61 5.50 7.44
N ASN A 27 9.78 6.79 7.77
CA ASN A 27 8.73 7.79 7.56
C ASN A 27 8.59 8.17 6.08
N LEU A 28 9.70 8.36 5.35
CA LEU A 28 9.66 8.63 3.91
C LEU A 28 9.02 7.47 3.13
N TRP A 29 9.40 6.24 3.45
CA TRP A 29 8.82 5.04 2.85
C TRP A 29 7.31 4.95 3.08
N ALA A 30 6.85 5.22 4.31
CA ALA A 30 5.42 5.22 4.62
C ALA A 30 4.65 6.28 3.83
N PHE A 31 5.21 7.48 3.67
CA PHE A 31 4.63 8.55 2.85
C PHE A 31 4.52 8.17 1.38
N ILE A 32 5.60 7.64 0.80
CA ILE A 32 5.66 7.22 -0.62
C ILE A 32 4.59 6.15 -0.91
N LEU A 33 4.33 5.25 0.03
CA LEU A 33 3.35 4.21 -0.14
C LEU A 33 1.90 4.70 -0.01
N HIS A 34 1.62 5.74 0.78
CA HIS A 34 0.25 6.10 1.18
C HIS A 34 -0.68 6.43 0.00
N ASP A 35 -0.22 7.26 -0.95
CA ASP A 35 -1.07 7.93 -1.94
C ASP A 35 -1.76 6.99 -2.95
N SER A 36 -1.15 5.85 -3.26
CA SER A 36 -1.69 4.88 -4.24
C SER A 36 -2.47 3.72 -3.61
N ARG A 37 -2.35 3.53 -2.30
CA ARG A 37 -2.87 2.35 -1.59
C ARG A 37 -4.35 2.46 -1.25
N GLU A 38 -4.80 3.66 -0.86
CA GLU A 38 -6.19 3.87 -0.46
C GLU A 38 -7.15 3.56 -1.62
N GLN A 39 -6.80 3.98 -2.83
CA GLN A 39 -7.62 3.70 -4.02
C GLN A 39 -7.58 2.22 -4.41
N ALA A 40 -6.40 1.58 -4.38
CA ALA A 40 -6.26 0.15 -4.71
C ALA A 40 -7.02 -0.75 -3.72
N HIS A 41 -6.91 -0.44 -2.42
CA HIS A 41 -7.65 -1.13 -1.37
C HIS A 41 -9.17 -0.90 -1.47
N THR A 42 -9.58 0.32 -1.85
CA THR A 42 -11.00 0.61 -2.12
C THR A 42 -11.53 -0.26 -3.25
N VAL A 43 -10.77 -0.45 -4.34
CA VAL A 43 -11.16 -1.35 -5.42
C VAL A 43 -11.29 -2.79 -4.95
N HIS A 44 -10.37 -3.26 -4.09
CA HIS A 44 -10.47 -4.61 -3.51
C HIS A 44 -11.77 -4.82 -2.72
N HIS A 45 -12.19 -3.86 -1.90
CA HIS A 45 -13.48 -3.95 -1.18
C HIS A 45 -14.70 -3.91 -2.10
N LYS A 46 -14.58 -3.25 -3.26
CA LYS A 46 -15.65 -3.23 -4.27
C LYS A 46 -15.68 -4.49 -5.12
N ASN A 47 -14.52 -5.09 -5.36
CA ASN A 47 -14.40 -6.37 -6.05
C ASN A 47 -13.23 -7.17 -5.47
N MET A 48 -13.56 -8.21 -4.69
CA MET A 48 -12.60 -9.03 -3.95
C MET A 48 -11.66 -9.84 -4.86
N ASN A 49 -11.89 -9.90 -6.17
CA ASN A 49 -11.05 -10.63 -7.12
C ASN A 49 -9.84 -9.82 -7.62
N PHE A 50 -9.70 -8.54 -7.24
CA PHE A 50 -8.64 -7.66 -7.73
C PHE A 50 -7.86 -6.97 -6.61
N ASN A 51 -6.64 -6.54 -6.94
CA ASN A 51 -5.75 -5.72 -6.10
C ASN A 51 -5.62 -6.23 -4.65
N PHE A 52 -5.21 -7.50 -4.49
CA PHE A 52 -4.97 -8.12 -3.18
C PHE A 52 -3.80 -7.49 -2.42
N GLY A 53 -2.87 -6.85 -3.14
CA GLY A 53 -1.68 -6.21 -2.59
C GLY A 53 -1.99 -4.96 -1.77
N GLN A 54 -1.94 -5.10 -0.45
CA GLN A 54 -2.22 -4.00 0.49
C GLN A 54 -1.17 -2.88 0.49
N PHE A 55 0.09 -3.23 0.22
CA PHE A 55 1.24 -2.31 0.33
C PHE A 55 1.89 -2.02 -1.02
N CYS A 56 1.80 -2.96 -1.97
CA CYS A 56 2.38 -2.81 -3.30
C CYS A 56 1.55 -3.59 -4.31
N SER A 57 1.44 -3.07 -5.53
CA SER A 57 0.78 -3.75 -6.66
C SER A 57 1.70 -4.71 -7.39
N LEU A 58 2.95 -4.87 -6.94
CA LEU A 58 3.94 -5.72 -7.59
C LEU A 58 3.44 -7.17 -7.69
N TRP A 59 2.91 -7.70 -6.59
CA TRP A 59 2.37 -9.06 -6.57
C TRP A 59 1.09 -9.20 -7.39
N ASP A 60 0.24 -8.17 -7.43
CA ASP A 60 -0.95 -8.18 -8.30
C ASP A 60 -0.60 -8.11 -9.78
N ARG A 61 0.48 -7.41 -10.13
CA ARG A 61 0.98 -7.33 -11.51
C ARG A 61 1.61 -8.66 -11.93
N LEU A 62 2.35 -9.31 -11.04
CA LEU A 62 2.90 -10.64 -11.28
C LEU A 62 1.81 -11.72 -11.33
N GLY A 63 0.78 -11.61 -10.49
CA GLY A 63 -0.34 -12.55 -10.39
C GLY A 63 -1.50 -12.27 -11.36
N GLY A 64 -1.44 -11.19 -12.15
CA GLY A 64 -2.48 -10.82 -13.11
C GLY A 64 -3.79 -10.30 -12.49
N THR A 65 -3.79 -10.01 -11.20
CA THR A 65 -4.95 -9.52 -10.43
C THR A 65 -4.98 -7.99 -10.32
N TYR A 66 -4.05 -7.30 -10.99
CA TYR A 66 -3.93 -5.85 -10.97
C TYR A 66 -4.99 -5.16 -11.83
N VAL A 67 -5.68 -4.20 -11.22
CA VAL A 67 -6.61 -3.29 -11.92
C VAL A 67 -6.28 -1.85 -11.56
N ASP A 68 -6.26 -0.97 -12.56
CA ASP A 68 -6.06 0.47 -12.36
C ASP A 68 -7.22 1.07 -11.53
N PRO A 69 -6.95 1.56 -10.31
CA PRO A 69 -8.01 2.05 -9.43
C PRO A 69 -8.77 3.24 -9.97
N ARG A 70 -8.11 4.14 -10.73
CA ARG A 70 -8.75 5.36 -11.25
C ARG A 70 -9.78 5.02 -12.31
N LYS A 71 -9.43 4.07 -13.18
CA LYS A 71 -10.33 3.61 -14.26
C LYS A 71 -11.52 2.85 -13.67
N PHE A 72 -11.28 1.97 -12.70
CA PHE A 72 -12.33 1.19 -12.04
C PHE A 72 -13.33 2.10 -11.31
N LEU A 73 -12.85 3.00 -10.45
CA LEU A 73 -13.72 3.89 -9.68
C LEU A 73 -14.47 4.89 -10.58
N LYS A 74 -13.84 5.36 -11.66
CA LYS A 74 -14.53 6.20 -12.65
C LYS A 74 -15.63 5.43 -13.38
N ALA A 75 -15.36 4.19 -13.82
CA ALA A 75 -16.34 3.35 -14.50
C ALA A 75 -17.53 3.00 -13.60
N GLU A 76 -17.29 2.80 -12.31
CA GLU A 76 -18.34 2.58 -11.33
C GLU A 76 -19.20 3.83 -11.11
N SER A 77 -18.58 5.02 -11.02
CA SER A 77 -19.31 6.28 -10.82
C SER A 77 -20.30 6.61 -11.94
N ILE A 78 -20.06 6.10 -13.15
CA ILE A 78 -20.93 6.25 -14.33
C ILE A 78 -21.92 5.08 -14.51
N GLY A 79 -21.98 4.14 -13.55
CA GLY A 79 -22.90 3.02 -13.59
C GLY A 79 -22.54 1.92 -14.58
N ASN A 80 -21.26 1.78 -14.98
CA ASN A 80 -20.86 0.76 -15.94
C ASN A 80 -20.95 -0.66 -15.32
N PRO A 81 -21.69 -1.60 -15.94
CA PRO A 81 -21.83 -2.98 -15.42
C PRO A 81 -20.53 -3.78 -15.36
N LEU A 82 -19.46 -3.36 -16.06
CA LEU A 82 -18.16 -4.05 -16.05
C LEU A 82 -17.45 -4.08 -14.68
N THR A 83 -17.87 -3.24 -13.72
CA THR A 83 -17.32 -3.25 -12.36
C THR A 83 -18.09 -4.14 -11.40
N ARG A 84 -19.31 -4.59 -11.78
CA ARG A 84 -20.29 -5.17 -10.85
C ARG A 84 -20.23 -6.69 -10.77
N THR A 85 -19.78 -7.39 -11.81
CA THR A 85 -19.79 -8.86 -11.82
C THR A 85 -18.81 -9.41 -12.84
N LYS A 86 -17.76 -10.08 -12.35
CA LYS A 86 -17.31 -11.37 -12.86
C LYS A 86 -17.33 -12.35 -11.70
#